data_AF-A0AAD8JCR0-F1
#
_entry.id   AF-A0AAD8JCR0-F1
#
_cell.length_a   1.000
_cell.length_b   1.000
_cell.length_c   1.000
_cell.angle_alpha   90.00
_cell.angle_beta   90.00
_cell.angle_gamma   90.00
#
_symmetry.space_group_name_H-M   'P 1'
#
loop_
_entity.id
_entity.type
_entity.pdbx_description
1 polymer ?
#
loop_
_entity_poly.entity_id
_entity_poly.type
_entity_poly.pdbx_seq_one_letter_code
_entity_poly.pdbx_strand_id
1 'polypeptide(L)'
;MAYNRRGSDQQPPPRRSLLRTQTVGNLGETMMDSEVVPSSLVDIASILRVANEVEPSNPRVAYLCRFYAFEKAHNLDPTSSGRGVRQFKTALLQRLEREDKTTLVGRKNSDAREMQSFYQHYYAKYIKALQNAADKADRTRLTKAYQTAAVLFDVLKAVNLTESVDMADEIIEAHNKVAEKAEIYVPYNILPLDSESTNQAIMRYTEIEAAVKALRNTRGLPWSKDRKKKVDEDILDWLQAMFGFQKDNVSNQREHLILLLANVHIRQLPKPEQQTMLDDRALTEVMKKLFKNYKGWCKYLGRKSSLWLPSIQQDVQQRKLLYIGLYLLIWGEAANLRFMPECLCYIYHHKDQKTSQFFS
;
A
#
# COMPACT_ATOMS: atom_id res chain seq x y z
N MET A 1 -11.64 29.03 -84.57
CA MET A 1 -10.83 27.94 -84.00
C MET A 1 -9.66 28.59 -83.26
N ALA A 2 -9.26 28.29 -82.03
CA ALA A 2 -9.81 27.52 -80.94
C ALA A 2 -8.92 27.90 -79.72
N TYR A 3 -9.57 28.34 -78.64
CA TYR A 3 -9.22 28.26 -77.21
C TYR A 3 -7.82 28.66 -76.67
N ASN A 4 -7.80 29.88 -76.11
CA ASN A 4 -7.47 30.29 -74.73
C ASN A 4 -6.18 29.84 -74.00
N ARG A 5 -5.39 30.86 -73.68
CA ARG A 5 -4.40 30.98 -72.59
C ARG A 5 -4.93 30.45 -71.24
N ARG A 6 -4.11 29.68 -70.52
CA ARG A 6 -4.21 29.51 -69.06
C ARG A 6 -2.91 29.94 -68.40
N GLY A 7 -2.98 31.03 -67.65
CA GLY A 7 -2.01 31.41 -66.62
C GLY A 7 -2.70 31.45 -65.25
N SER A 8 -1.87 31.23 -64.22
CA SER A 8 -2.07 31.48 -62.78
C SER A 8 -3.21 30.75 -62.05
N ASP A 9 -2.88 29.83 -61.14
CA ASP A 9 -2.78 30.15 -59.71
C ASP A 9 -2.54 28.90 -58.84
N GLN A 10 -1.77 29.11 -57.77
CA GLN A 10 -1.42 28.15 -56.73
C GLN A 10 -2.68 27.61 -56.02
N GLN A 11 -2.76 26.29 -55.80
CA GLN A 11 -3.70 25.69 -54.84
C GLN A 11 -2.94 24.77 -53.86
N PRO A 12 -3.18 24.90 -52.54
CA PRO A 12 -2.60 24.02 -51.52
C PRO A 12 -3.24 22.62 -51.55
N PRO A 13 -2.60 21.60 -50.95
CA PRO A 13 -3.13 20.24 -50.95
C PRO A 13 -4.47 20.17 -50.19
N PRO A 14 -5.35 19.21 -50.53
CA PRO A 14 -6.71 19.19 -50.01
C PRO A 14 -6.70 18.94 -48.50
N ARG A 15 -7.33 19.84 -47.76
CA ARG A 15 -7.69 19.61 -46.35
C ARG A 15 -8.59 18.38 -46.30
N ARG A 16 -8.08 17.27 -45.75
CA ARG A 16 -8.93 16.17 -45.29
C ARG A 16 -9.87 16.74 -44.23
N SER A 17 -11.11 16.99 -44.62
CA SER A 17 -12.21 17.21 -43.69
C SER A 17 -12.22 16.00 -42.75
N LEU A 18 -11.93 16.24 -41.46
CA LEU A 18 -12.20 15.28 -40.41
C LEU A 18 -13.71 15.07 -40.43
N LEU A 19 -14.14 13.95 -41.03
CA LEU A 19 -15.49 13.43 -40.86
C LEU A 19 -15.75 13.37 -39.36
N ARG A 20 -16.62 14.28 -38.91
CA ARG A 20 -17.17 14.32 -37.57
C ARG A 20 -17.80 12.95 -37.31
N THR A 21 -17.08 12.09 -36.61
CA THR A 21 -17.62 10.81 -36.17
C THR A 21 -18.75 11.14 -35.22
N GLN A 22 -19.99 10.91 -35.65
CA GLN A 22 -21.14 10.88 -34.75
C GLN A 22 -20.99 9.64 -33.88
N THR A 23 -20.32 9.77 -32.74
CA THR A 23 -20.30 8.76 -31.68
C THR A 23 -21.05 9.29 -30.46
N VAL A 24 -22.36 9.49 -30.63
CA VAL A 24 -23.25 9.86 -29.50
C VAL A 24 -23.95 8.61 -28.92
N GLY A 25 -23.90 7.46 -29.60
CA GLY A 25 -24.73 6.30 -29.24
C GLY A 25 -24.15 5.26 -28.28
N ASN A 26 -22.82 5.12 -28.15
CA ASN A 26 -22.25 3.90 -27.52
C ASN A 26 -20.97 4.09 -26.69
N LEU A 27 -20.58 5.34 -26.37
CA LEU A 27 -19.41 5.64 -25.54
C LEU A 27 -19.69 5.62 -24.03
N GLY A 28 -20.97 5.57 -23.64
CA GLY A 28 -21.37 5.63 -22.24
C GLY A 28 -20.87 4.43 -21.44
N GLU A 29 -21.22 3.21 -21.85
CA GLU A 29 -20.99 2.03 -21.03
C GLU A 29 -19.51 1.66 -20.86
N THR A 30 -18.66 1.92 -21.85
CA THR A 30 -17.23 1.54 -21.84
C THR A 30 -16.32 2.57 -21.17
N MET A 31 -16.72 3.84 -21.07
CA MET A 31 -16.00 4.87 -20.30
C MET A 31 -16.30 4.84 -18.79
N MET A 32 -17.18 3.91 -18.36
CA MET A 32 -17.71 3.83 -17.01
C MET A 32 -17.13 2.68 -16.18
N ASP A 33 -16.06 2.07 -16.67
CA ASP A 33 -15.26 1.14 -15.89
C ASP A 33 -14.37 1.91 -14.90
N SER A 34 -14.09 1.33 -13.73
CA SER A 34 -13.27 1.97 -12.67
C SER A 34 -11.83 2.30 -13.13
N GLU A 35 -11.46 1.87 -14.33
CA GLU A 35 -10.16 2.02 -14.98
C GLU A 35 -10.04 3.25 -15.89
N VAL A 36 -11.13 4.01 -16.13
CA VAL A 36 -11.13 5.18 -17.04
C VAL A 36 -11.20 6.52 -16.27
N VAL A 37 -10.81 6.51 -14.99
CA VAL A 37 -10.77 7.71 -14.17
C VAL A 37 -9.63 8.63 -14.62
N PRO A 38 -9.87 9.93 -14.90
CA PRO A 38 -8.82 10.88 -15.24
C PRO A 38 -7.69 10.90 -14.20
N SER A 39 -6.45 11.09 -14.63
CA SER A 39 -5.28 11.07 -13.74
C SER A 39 -5.31 12.14 -12.64
N SER A 40 -6.03 13.24 -12.86
CA SER A 40 -6.27 14.29 -11.86
C SER A 40 -7.32 13.91 -10.80
N LEU A 41 -8.00 12.78 -10.97
CA LEU A 41 -9.12 12.31 -10.13
C LEU A 41 -8.87 10.89 -9.59
N VAL A 42 -7.62 10.44 -9.47
CA VAL A 42 -7.30 9.06 -9.01
C VAL A 42 -7.97 8.72 -7.67
N ASP A 43 -8.17 9.71 -6.80
CA ASP A 43 -8.78 9.56 -5.47
C ASP A 43 -10.27 9.13 -5.46
N ILE A 44 -10.98 9.22 -6.60
CA ILE A 44 -12.38 8.75 -6.69
C ILE A 44 -12.47 7.31 -7.22
N ALA A 45 -11.39 6.74 -7.76
CA ALA A 45 -11.41 5.41 -8.38
C ALA A 45 -11.77 4.31 -7.39
N SER A 46 -11.29 4.42 -6.14
CA SER A 46 -11.65 3.48 -5.06
C SER A 46 -13.14 3.53 -4.72
N ILE A 47 -13.75 4.72 -4.73
CA ILE A 47 -15.17 4.92 -4.44
C ILE A 47 -16.04 4.26 -5.51
N LEU A 48 -15.69 4.45 -6.78
CA LEU A 48 -16.42 3.85 -7.91
C LEU A 48 -16.27 2.33 -7.94
N ARG A 49 -15.09 1.81 -7.60
CA ARG A 49 -14.86 0.37 -7.46
C ARG A 49 -15.78 -0.22 -6.39
N VAL A 50 -15.85 0.42 -5.21
CA VAL A 50 -16.75 0.01 -4.12
C VAL A 50 -18.21 0.09 -4.56
N ALA A 51 -18.61 1.14 -5.28
CA ALA A 51 -19.97 1.25 -5.81
C ALA A 51 -20.35 0.07 -6.71
N ASN A 52 -19.47 -0.31 -7.64
CA ASN A 52 -19.69 -1.47 -8.52
C ASN A 52 -19.73 -2.80 -7.74
N GLU A 53 -18.94 -2.94 -6.67
CA GLU A 53 -18.94 -4.13 -5.82
C GLU A 53 -20.23 -4.31 -5.01
N VAL A 54 -20.80 -3.21 -4.51
CA VAL A 54 -22.01 -3.26 -3.68
C VAL A 54 -23.31 -3.23 -4.48
N GLU A 55 -23.27 -2.80 -5.74
CA GLU A 55 -24.43 -2.69 -6.63
C GLU A 55 -25.31 -3.95 -6.71
N PRO A 56 -24.75 -5.17 -6.83
CA PRO A 56 -25.59 -6.39 -6.84
C PRO A 56 -26.28 -6.66 -5.50
N SER A 57 -25.74 -6.15 -4.40
CA SER A 57 -26.28 -6.36 -3.05
C SER A 57 -27.26 -5.27 -2.63
N ASN A 58 -26.96 -4.02 -2.95
CA ASN A 58 -27.81 -2.87 -2.67
C ASN A 58 -27.59 -1.77 -3.72
N PRO A 59 -28.47 -1.68 -4.73
CA PRO A 59 -28.37 -0.67 -5.80
C PRO A 59 -28.44 0.77 -5.30
N ARG A 60 -29.21 1.06 -4.23
CA ARG A 60 -29.33 2.42 -3.69
C ARG A 60 -28.04 2.87 -3.01
N VAL A 61 -27.37 1.99 -2.27
CA VAL A 61 -26.05 2.28 -1.69
C VAL A 61 -24.99 2.49 -2.77
N ALA A 62 -25.02 1.71 -3.85
CA ALA A 62 -24.12 1.92 -4.99
C ALA A 62 -24.33 3.29 -5.64
N TYR A 63 -25.59 3.70 -5.83
CA TYR A 63 -25.94 5.04 -6.28
C TYR A 63 -25.37 6.13 -5.36
N LEU A 64 -25.55 6.01 -4.04
CA LEU A 64 -25.02 6.97 -3.06
C LEU A 64 -23.48 7.05 -3.11
N CYS A 65 -22.80 5.92 -3.28
CA CYS A 65 -21.34 5.90 -3.47
C CYS A 65 -20.93 6.66 -4.75
N ARG A 66 -21.65 6.48 -5.86
CA ARG A 66 -21.37 7.20 -7.12
C ARG A 66 -21.68 8.69 -7.01
N PHE A 67 -22.74 9.05 -6.28
CA PHE A 67 -23.10 10.44 -6.02
C PHE A 67 -21.99 11.12 -5.21
N TYR A 68 -21.53 10.49 -4.13
CA TYR A 68 -20.40 10.97 -3.35
C TYR A 68 -19.11 11.09 -4.18
N ALA A 69 -18.83 10.11 -5.06
CA ALA A 69 -17.71 10.19 -5.99
C ALA A 69 -17.81 11.40 -6.93
N PHE A 70 -19.02 11.71 -7.42
CA PHE A 70 -19.28 12.88 -8.27
C PHE A 70 -19.05 14.19 -7.52
N GLU A 71 -19.55 14.34 -6.29
CA GLU A 71 -19.32 15.52 -5.45
C GLU A 71 -17.82 15.71 -5.16
N LYS A 72 -17.12 14.63 -4.79
CA LYS A 72 -15.68 14.66 -4.56
C LYS A 72 -14.92 15.06 -5.83
N ALA A 73 -15.31 14.53 -6.99
CA ALA A 73 -14.74 14.93 -8.28
C ALA A 73 -15.01 16.42 -8.59
N HIS A 74 -16.20 16.93 -8.25
CA HIS A 74 -16.55 18.33 -8.39
C HIS A 74 -15.63 19.22 -7.54
N ASN A 75 -15.43 18.86 -6.27
CA ASN A 75 -14.57 19.60 -5.35
C ASN A 75 -13.08 19.59 -5.76
N LEU A 76 -12.60 18.49 -6.34
CA LEU A 76 -11.21 18.37 -6.79
C LEU A 76 -10.89 19.21 -8.04
N ASP A 77 -11.84 19.39 -8.96
CA ASP A 77 -11.68 20.25 -10.14
C ASP A 77 -12.98 20.96 -10.50
N PRO A 78 -13.34 22.04 -9.78
CA PRO A 78 -14.62 22.74 -9.99
C PRO A 78 -14.79 23.22 -11.43
N THR A 79 -13.71 23.65 -12.06
CA THR A 79 -13.69 24.17 -13.44
C THR A 79 -13.73 23.10 -14.53
N SER A 80 -13.55 21.82 -14.17
CA SER A 80 -13.42 20.70 -15.11
C SER A 80 -12.33 20.93 -16.17
N SER A 81 -11.22 21.53 -15.77
CA SER A 81 -10.11 21.92 -16.64
C SER A 81 -9.16 20.77 -16.96
N GLY A 82 -9.15 19.72 -16.13
CA GLY A 82 -8.32 18.54 -16.34
C GLY A 82 -8.68 17.77 -17.61
N ARG A 83 -7.68 17.13 -18.22
CA ARG A 83 -7.87 16.31 -19.43
C ARG A 83 -8.90 15.21 -19.16
N GLY A 84 -9.99 15.20 -19.94
CA GLY A 84 -11.05 14.20 -19.83
C GLY A 84 -12.01 14.38 -18.64
N VAL A 85 -11.74 15.32 -17.71
CA VAL A 85 -12.56 15.52 -16.50
C VAL A 85 -13.98 15.91 -16.82
N ARG A 86 -14.18 16.85 -17.76
CA ARG A 86 -15.53 17.28 -18.16
C ARG A 86 -16.34 16.13 -18.75
N GLN A 87 -15.75 15.34 -19.65
CA GLN A 87 -16.40 14.20 -20.29
C GLN A 87 -16.78 13.16 -19.23
N PHE A 88 -15.86 12.85 -18.33
CA PHE A 88 -16.07 11.94 -17.21
C PHE A 88 -17.22 12.39 -16.30
N LYS A 89 -17.20 13.65 -15.83
CA LYS A 89 -18.26 14.20 -14.97
C LYS A 89 -19.62 14.19 -15.66
N THR A 90 -19.69 14.55 -16.94
CA THR A 90 -20.94 14.52 -17.70
C THR A 90 -21.48 13.10 -17.82
N ALA A 91 -20.63 12.10 -18.10
CA ALA A 91 -21.06 10.70 -18.19
C ALA A 91 -21.55 10.18 -16.83
N LEU A 92 -20.81 10.48 -15.74
CA LEU A 92 -21.19 10.08 -14.40
C LEU A 92 -22.53 10.71 -13.97
N LEU A 93 -22.74 12.00 -14.27
CA LEU A 93 -23.99 12.69 -13.99
C LEU A 93 -25.18 12.05 -14.73
N GLN A 94 -25.04 11.76 -16.03
CA GLN A 94 -26.09 11.09 -16.81
C GLN A 94 -26.46 9.71 -16.25
N ARG A 95 -25.48 8.98 -15.71
CA ARG A 95 -25.72 7.71 -15.03
C ARG A 95 -26.48 7.92 -13.72
N LEU A 96 -26.06 8.89 -12.91
CA LEU A 96 -26.73 9.23 -11.65
C LEU A 96 -28.21 9.61 -11.89
N GLU A 97 -28.50 10.42 -12.90
CA GLU A 97 -29.90 10.81 -13.24
C GLU A 97 -30.79 9.61 -13.60
N ARG A 98 -30.20 8.57 -14.20
CA ARG A 98 -30.91 7.32 -14.52
C ARG A 98 -31.09 6.44 -13.29
N GLU A 99 -30.00 6.25 -12.54
CA GLU A 99 -29.97 5.39 -11.35
C GLU A 99 -30.78 5.96 -10.19
N ASP A 100 -30.86 7.28 -10.05
CA ASP A 100 -31.67 7.88 -8.98
C ASP A 100 -33.12 7.45 -9.11
N LYS A 101 -33.68 7.58 -10.32
CA LYS A 101 -35.07 7.17 -10.61
C LYS A 101 -35.30 5.68 -10.39
N THR A 102 -34.38 4.82 -10.83
CA THR A 102 -34.56 3.36 -10.72
C THR A 102 -34.38 2.87 -9.29
N THR A 103 -33.45 3.44 -8.54
CA THR A 103 -33.15 3.04 -7.16
C THR A 103 -34.15 3.60 -6.14
N LEU A 104 -34.76 4.76 -6.41
CA LEU A 104 -35.79 5.36 -5.56
C LEU A 104 -37.07 4.51 -5.46
N VAL A 105 -37.44 3.77 -6.51
CA VAL A 105 -38.71 3.01 -6.56
C VAL A 105 -38.77 1.90 -5.50
N GLY A 106 -37.62 1.36 -5.08
CA GLY A 106 -37.52 0.29 -4.07
C GLY A 106 -37.14 0.76 -2.67
N ARG A 107 -36.94 2.07 -2.47
CA ARG A 107 -36.44 2.67 -1.23
C ARG A 107 -37.49 2.58 -0.12
N LYS A 108 -37.08 2.11 1.06
CA LYS A 108 -37.98 1.98 2.22
C LYS A 108 -37.73 3.05 3.27
N ASN A 109 -36.49 3.53 3.39
CA ASN A 109 -36.05 4.43 4.45
C ASN A 109 -35.26 5.62 3.86
N SER A 110 -34.85 6.57 4.71
CA SER A 110 -33.97 7.67 4.29
C SER A 110 -32.60 7.14 3.77
N ASP A 111 -31.82 7.95 3.03
CA ASP A 111 -30.59 7.47 2.40
C ASP A 111 -29.55 7.26 3.51
N ALA A 112 -29.56 8.13 4.53
CA ALA A 112 -28.80 7.94 5.75
C ALA A 112 -29.16 6.63 6.45
N ARG A 113 -30.45 6.33 6.64
CA ARG A 113 -30.88 5.10 7.30
C ARG A 113 -30.56 3.83 6.51
N GLU A 114 -30.67 3.87 5.19
CA GLU A 114 -30.25 2.76 4.33
C GLU A 114 -28.74 2.56 4.38
N MET A 115 -27.96 3.65 4.36
CA MET A 115 -26.50 3.57 4.45
C MET A 115 -26.02 3.06 5.81
N GLN A 116 -26.64 3.50 6.92
CA GLN A 116 -26.35 3.00 8.27
C GLN A 116 -26.63 1.50 8.37
N SER A 117 -27.82 1.08 7.91
CA SER A 117 -28.25 -0.32 7.95
C SER A 117 -27.34 -1.20 7.09
N PHE A 118 -26.96 -0.72 5.91
CA PHE A 118 -26.05 -1.44 5.03
C PHE A 118 -24.63 -1.54 5.62
N TYR A 119 -24.12 -0.47 6.24
CA TYR A 119 -22.81 -0.49 6.89
C TYR A 119 -22.75 -1.52 8.02
N GLN A 120 -23.76 -1.54 8.89
CA GLN A 120 -23.85 -2.53 9.97
C GLN A 120 -23.94 -3.96 9.43
N HIS A 121 -24.76 -4.19 8.39
CA HIS A 121 -24.87 -5.48 7.72
C HIS A 121 -23.52 -5.91 7.12
N TYR A 122 -22.85 -4.99 6.42
CA TYR A 122 -21.54 -5.24 5.81
C TYR A 122 -20.50 -5.61 6.86
N TYR A 123 -20.43 -4.86 7.97
CA TYR A 123 -19.52 -5.13 9.07
C TYR A 123 -19.76 -6.52 9.70
N ALA A 124 -21.02 -6.87 9.96
CA ALA A 124 -21.37 -8.18 10.51
C ALA A 124 -21.03 -9.33 9.54
N LYS A 125 -21.38 -9.18 8.27
CA LYS A 125 -21.25 -10.25 7.26
C LYS A 125 -19.83 -10.45 6.76
N TYR A 126 -19.07 -9.38 6.54
CA TYR A 126 -17.76 -9.46 5.90
C TYR A 126 -16.61 -9.25 6.87
N ILE A 127 -16.75 -8.41 7.90
CA ILE A 127 -15.64 -8.15 8.82
C ILE A 127 -15.67 -9.14 9.99
N LYS A 128 -16.76 -9.19 10.77
CA LYS A 128 -16.85 -10.12 11.91
C LYS A 128 -16.73 -11.59 11.47
N ALA A 129 -17.38 -11.97 10.38
CA ALA A 129 -17.34 -13.36 9.91
C ALA A 129 -15.94 -13.78 9.43
N LEU A 130 -15.23 -12.92 8.68
CA LEU A 130 -13.88 -13.23 8.20
C LEU A 130 -12.84 -13.19 9.32
N GLN A 131 -13.01 -12.34 10.33
CA GLN A 131 -12.15 -12.36 11.53
C GLN A 131 -12.21 -13.72 12.26
N ASN A 132 -13.37 -14.38 12.24
CA ASN A 132 -13.54 -15.68 12.89
C ASN A 132 -13.02 -16.86 12.04
N ALA A 133 -12.77 -16.67 10.74
CA ALA A 133 -12.36 -17.70 9.79
C ALA A 133 -10.88 -17.54 9.38
N ALA A 134 -9.97 -17.54 10.35
CA ALA A 134 -8.60 -17.04 10.21
C ALA A 134 -7.60 -17.87 9.36
N ASP A 135 -7.85 -18.04 8.05
CA ASP A 135 -6.90 -18.62 7.08
C ASP A 135 -6.31 -17.58 6.11
N LYS A 136 -5.23 -17.94 5.38
CA LYS A 136 -4.50 -17.04 4.45
C LYS A 136 -5.40 -16.47 3.33
N ALA A 137 -6.33 -17.27 2.81
CA ALA A 137 -7.29 -16.82 1.80
C ALA A 137 -8.24 -15.74 2.35
N ASP A 138 -8.50 -15.78 3.65
CA ASP A 138 -9.38 -14.85 4.34
C ASP A 138 -8.68 -13.54 4.68
N ARG A 139 -7.34 -13.51 4.80
CA ARG A 139 -6.59 -12.25 4.98
C ARG A 139 -6.76 -11.29 3.81
N THR A 140 -6.55 -11.74 2.57
CA THR A 140 -6.70 -10.87 1.40
C THR A 140 -8.14 -10.37 1.27
N ARG A 141 -9.12 -11.24 1.55
CA ARG A 141 -10.53 -10.88 1.59
C ARG A 141 -10.83 -9.88 2.70
N LEU A 142 -10.21 -10.04 3.87
CA LEU A 142 -10.37 -9.18 5.03
C LEU A 142 -9.73 -7.80 4.79
N THR A 143 -8.53 -7.72 4.20
CA THR A 143 -7.92 -6.45 3.77
C THR A 143 -8.83 -5.71 2.80
N LYS A 144 -9.36 -6.43 1.80
CA LYS A 144 -10.34 -5.85 0.87
C LYS A 144 -11.59 -5.37 1.61
N ALA A 145 -12.12 -6.16 2.54
CA ALA A 145 -13.31 -5.80 3.32
C ALA A 145 -13.09 -4.53 4.17
N TYR A 146 -11.91 -4.36 4.77
CA TYR A 146 -11.57 -3.12 5.48
C TYR A 146 -11.49 -1.91 4.54
N GLN A 147 -10.88 -2.06 3.36
CA GLN A 147 -10.83 -0.98 2.36
C GLN A 147 -12.24 -0.57 1.91
N THR A 148 -13.10 -1.54 1.60
CA THR A 148 -14.50 -1.28 1.24
C THR A 148 -15.25 -0.61 2.40
N ALA A 149 -15.07 -1.10 3.64
CA ALA A 149 -15.71 -0.50 4.82
C ALA A 149 -15.25 0.94 5.09
N ALA A 150 -13.97 1.27 4.86
CA ALA A 150 -13.50 2.65 5.00
C ALA A 150 -14.21 3.60 4.03
N VAL A 151 -14.31 3.21 2.75
CA VAL A 151 -15.03 3.98 1.73
C VAL A 151 -16.52 4.11 2.06
N LEU A 152 -17.17 3.01 2.47
CA LEU A 152 -18.58 3.03 2.86
C LEU A 152 -18.82 3.97 4.06
N PHE A 153 -17.88 4.03 5.01
CA PHE A 153 -18.00 4.94 6.15
C PHE A 153 -17.86 6.42 5.73
N ASP A 154 -16.96 6.75 4.81
CA ASP A 154 -16.84 8.11 4.27
C ASP A 154 -18.13 8.56 3.59
N VAL A 155 -18.71 7.69 2.75
CA VAL A 155 -20.01 7.94 2.09
C VAL A 155 -21.11 8.10 3.14
N LEU A 156 -21.15 7.23 4.15
CA LEU A 156 -22.13 7.30 5.24
C LEU A 156 -22.04 8.64 5.99
N LYS A 157 -20.83 9.09 6.33
CA LYS A 157 -20.61 10.36 7.01
C LYS A 157 -21.13 11.53 6.18
N ALA A 158 -20.88 11.52 4.87
CA ALA A 158 -21.36 12.56 3.96
C ALA A 158 -22.90 12.58 3.88
N VAL A 159 -23.53 11.41 3.70
CA VAL A 159 -25.00 11.31 3.59
C VAL A 159 -25.70 11.70 4.90
N ASN A 160 -25.18 11.26 6.05
CA ASN A 160 -25.70 11.64 7.36
C ASN A 160 -25.63 13.16 7.59
N LEU A 161 -24.53 13.80 7.17
CA LEU A 161 -24.36 15.25 7.27
C LEU A 161 -25.40 15.98 6.41
N THR A 162 -25.64 15.52 5.18
CA THR A 162 -26.61 16.12 4.25
C THR A 162 -28.06 15.95 4.74
N GLU A 163 -28.43 14.78 5.26
CA GLU A 163 -29.78 14.52 5.78
C GLU A 163 -29.98 14.98 7.24
N SER A 164 -28.95 15.55 7.89
CA SER A 164 -28.97 15.94 9.32
C SER A 164 -29.38 14.78 10.25
N VAL A 165 -28.84 13.59 10.00
CA VAL A 165 -29.12 12.37 10.77
C VAL A 165 -27.90 12.00 11.61
N ASP A 166 -28.11 11.82 12.92
CA ASP A 166 -27.05 11.40 13.83
C ASP A 166 -26.53 10.00 13.48
N MET A 167 -25.21 9.84 13.63
CA MET A 167 -24.55 8.55 13.47
C MET A 167 -24.70 7.73 14.76
N ALA A 168 -25.16 6.49 14.65
CA ALA A 168 -25.25 5.60 15.80
C ALA A 168 -23.85 5.32 16.39
N ASP A 169 -23.72 5.37 17.72
CA ASP A 169 -22.45 5.14 18.43
C ASP A 169 -21.83 3.78 18.08
N GLU A 170 -22.66 2.76 17.89
CA GLU A 170 -22.23 1.41 17.47
C GLU A 170 -21.49 1.41 16.13
N ILE A 171 -21.88 2.29 15.20
CA ILE A 171 -21.26 2.42 13.88
C ILE A 171 -19.90 3.11 14.01
N ILE A 172 -19.81 4.13 14.87
CA ILE A 172 -18.55 4.83 15.18
C ILE A 172 -17.56 3.85 15.80
N GLU A 173 -18.00 3.07 16.80
CA GLU A 173 -17.16 2.07 17.46
C GLU A 173 -16.71 0.97 16.48
N ALA A 174 -17.62 0.48 15.63
CA ALA A 174 -17.29 -0.50 14.60
C ALA A 174 -16.25 0.05 13.62
N HIS A 175 -16.41 1.30 13.16
CA HIS A 175 -15.46 1.93 12.27
C HIS A 175 -14.09 2.16 12.93
N ASN A 176 -14.04 2.57 14.20
CA ASN A 176 -12.77 2.70 14.91
C ASN A 176 -12.01 1.38 14.96
N LYS A 177 -12.71 0.26 15.17
CA LYS A 177 -12.12 -1.09 15.09
C LYS A 177 -11.64 -1.43 13.67
N VAL A 178 -12.41 -1.04 12.65
CA VAL A 178 -11.98 -1.19 11.24
C VAL A 178 -10.71 -0.40 10.97
N ALA A 179 -10.66 0.86 11.38
CA ALA A 179 -9.52 1.74 11.14
C ALA A 179 -8.26 1.20 11.81
N GLU A 180 -8.35 0.81 13.08
CA GLU A 180 -7.23 0.20 13.82
C GLU A 180 -6.72 -1.06 13.13
N LYS A 181 -7.62 -1.96 12.70
CA LYS A 181 -7.23 -3.20 12.04
C LYS A 181 -6.73 -2.98 10.60
N ALA A 182 -7.31 -2.04 9.85
CA ALA A 182 -6.86 -1.71 8.51
C ALA A 182 -5.39 -1.28 8.48
N GLU A 183 -4.89 -0.62 9.53
CA GLU A 183 -3.47 -0.28 9.67
C GLU A 183 -2.56 -1.51 9.83
N ILE A 184 -3.09 -2.61 10.36
CA ILE A 184 -2.37 -3.87 10.61
C ILE A 184 -2.34 -4.74 9.34
N TYR A 185 -3.43 -4.75 8.57
CA TYR A 185 -3.59 -5.62 7.39
C TYR A 185 -3.12 -4.93 6.10
N VAL A 186 -1.79 -4.82 5.92
CA VAL A 186 -1.20 -4.20 4.72
C VAL A 186 -1.27 -5.14 3.49
N PRO A 187 -1.67 -4.66 2.29
CA PRO A 187 -1.97 -5.53 1.13
C PRO A 187 -0.78 -6.26 0.49
N TYR A 188 0.46 -5.88 0.79
CA TYR A 188 1.63 -6.26 -0.02
C TYR A 188 2.65 -7.13 0.71
N ASN A 189 2.50 -7.30 2.03
CA ASN A 189 3.36 -8.14 2.84
C ASN A 189 2.78 -9.56 2.95
N ILE A 190 3.56 -10.56 2.55
CA ILE A 190 3.20 -11.96 2.64
C ILE A 190 3.25 -12.44 4.09
N LEU A 191 4.19 -11.90 4.89
CA LEU A 191 4.40 -12.35 6.25
C LEU A 191 3.47 -11.59 7.23
N PRO A 192 2.55 -12.28 7.91
CA PRO A 192 1.82 -11.75 9.05
C PRO A 192 2.72 -11.58 10.27
N LEU A 193 3.32 -10.41 10.41
CA LEU A 193 4.16 -10.10 11.58
C LEU A 193 3.35 -9.53 12.76
N ASP A 194 2.05 -9.29 12.55
CA ASP A 194 1.11 -8.83 13.56
C ASP A 194 0.76 -9.93 14.58
N SER A 195 0.45 -9.52 15.81
CA SER A 195 0.18 -10.43 16.92
C SER A 195 -1.01 -11.37 16.67
N GLU A 196 -2.03 -10.89 15.97
CA GLU A 196 -3.27 -11.65 15.69
C GLU A 196 -3.03 -12.79 14.69
N SER A 197 -1.97 -12.71 13.88
CA SER A 197 -1.73 -13.64 12.78
C SER A 197 -0.57 -14.61 13.01
N THR A 198 -0.09 -14.72 14.25
CA THR A 198 0.99 -15.63 14.67
C THR A 198 0.71 -17.11 14.33
N ASN A 199 -0.57 -17.52 14.28
CA ASN A 199 -0.98 -18.90 14.04
C ASN A 199 -1.04 -19.32 12.57
N GLN A 200 -0.84 -18.39 11.62
CA GLN A 200 -0.90 -18.69 10.18
C GLN A 200 0.17 -19.71 9.78
N ALA A 201 -0.16 -20.58 8.82
CA ALA A 201 0.73 -21.69 8.41
C ALA A 201 2.15 -21.25 8.03
N ILE A 202 2.29 -20.09 7.36
CA ILE A 202 3.60 -19.55 6.98
C ILE A 202 4.45 -19.12 8.19
N MET A 203 3.84 -18.79 9.31
CA MET A 203 4.58 -18.45 10.54
C MET A 203 5.03 -19.68 11.32
N ARG A 204 4.55 -20.87 10.96
CA ARG A 204 4.94 -22.15 11.59
C ARG A 204 6.25 -22.72 11.05
N TYR A 205 6.82 -22.13 9.99
CA TYR A 205 8.16 -22.50 9.52
C TYR A 205 9.20 -22.03 10.53
N THR A 206 9.99 -22.97 11.06
CA THR A 206 10.95 -22.71 12.15
C THR A 206 12.03 -21.71 11.73
N GLU A 207 12.41 -21.67 10.45
CA GLU A 207 13.39 -20.74 9.92
C GLU A 207 12.86 -19.30 9.86
N ILE A 208 11.55 -19.15 9.59
CA ILE A 208 10.88 -17.84 9.62
C ILE A 208 10.77 -17.37 11.06
N GLU A 209 10.32 -18.24 11.98
CA GLU A 209 10.25 -17.93 13.41
C GLU A 209 11.62 -17.53 13.98
N ALA A 210 12.66 -18.28 13.65
CA ALA A 210 14.04 -18.01 14.04
C ALA A 210 14.52 -16.63 13.56
N ALA A 211 14.26 -16.26 12.30
CA ALA A 211 14.63 -14.97 11.75
C ALA A 211 13.85 -13.81 12.41
N VAL A 212 12.53 -13.97 12.61
CA VAL A 212 11.69 -12.97 13.31
C VAL A 212 12.18 -12.76 14.74
N LYS A 213 12.45 -13.85 15.47
CA LYS A 213 12.96 -13.79 16.84
C LYS A 213 14.32 -13.11 16.93
N ALA A 214 15.21 -13.37 15.98
CA ALA A 214 16.51 -12.72 15.90
C ALA A 214 16.37 -11.20 15.67
N LEU A 215 15.44 -10.76 14.81
CA LEU A 215 15.15 -9.34 14.58
C LEU A 215 14.53 -8.65 15.80
N ARG A 216 13.71 -9.36 16.59
CA ARG A 216 13.11 -8.83 17.82
C ARG A 216 14.10 -8.65 18.98
N ASN A 217 15.33 -9.14 18.84
CA ASN A 217 16.37 -8.88 19.83
C ASN A 217 16.83 -7.41 19.77
N THR A 218 16.13 -6.54 20.50
CA THR A 218 16.42 -5.10 20.62
C THR A 218 17.11 -4.73 21.94
N ARG A 219 17.69 -5.73 22.63
CA ARG A 219 18.38 -5.51 23.91
C ARG A 219 19.55 -4.54 23.73
N GLY A 220 19.66 -3.55 24.62
CA GLY A 220 20.76 -2.57 24.61
C GLY A 220 20.66 -1.48 23.54
N LEU A 221 19.62 -1.46 22.69
CA LEU A 221 19.41 -0.38 21.73
C LEU A 221 18.89 0.89 22.43
N PRO A 222 19.47 2.08 22.16
CA PRO A 222 19.01 3.33 22.74
C PRO A 222 17.74 3.79 22.03
N TRP A 223 16.60 3.71 22.72
CA TRP A 223 15.32 4.26 22.24
C TRP A 223 15.11 5.69 22.74
N SER A 224 14.37 6.50 22.00
CA SER A 224 13.96 7.83 22.48
C SER A 224 13.05 7.71 23.70
N LYS A 225 13.30 8.53 24.73
CA LYS A 225 12.62 8.44 26.04
C LYS A 225 11.11 8.71 25.97
N ASP A 226 10.67 9.47 24.97
CA ASP A 226 9.27 9.90 24.83
C ASP A 226 8.39 8.93 24.03
N ARG A 227 8.93 7.79 23.59
CA ARG A 227 8.24 6.84 22.71
C ARG A 227 7.65 5.67 23.48
N LYS A 228 6.35 5.42 23.29
CA LYS A 228 5.70 4.18 23.76
C LYS A 228 6.20 3.01 22.91
N LYS A 229 7.01 2.13 23.50
CA LYS A 229 7.51 0.91 22.85
C LYS A 229 6.35 -0.04 22.55
N LYS A 230 6.13 -0.41 21.28
CA LYS A 230 5.18 -1.48 20.94
C LYS A 230 5.80 -2.85 21.27
N VAL A 231 4.94 -3.83 21.56
CA VAL A 231 5.35 -5.18 22.00
C VAL A 231 6.11 -5.93 20.91
N ASP A 232 5.82 -5.63 19.65
CA ASP A 232 6.31 -6.29 18.45
C ASP A 232 7.49 -5.59 17.77
N GLU A 233 8.07 -4.56 18.40
CA GLU A 233 9.15 -3.77 17.80
C GLU A 233 10.46 -4.54 17.64
N ASP A 234 11.07 -4.33 16.47
CA ASP A 234 12.30 -4.99 16.07
C ASP A 234 13.44 -4.01 15.73
N ILE A 235 14.57 -4.58 15.33
CA ILE A 235 15.77 -3.83 14.92
C ILE A 235 15.46 -2.82 13.80
N LEU A 236 14.53 -3.12 12.88
CA LEU A 236 14.22 -2.22 11.78
C LEU A 236 13.31 -1.06 12.22
N ASP A 237 12.44 -1.26 13.21
CA ASP A 237 11.72 -0.14 13.84
C ASP A 237 12.67 0.81 14.54
N TRP A 238 13.74 0.28 15.15
CA TRP A 238 14.78 1.10 15.74
C TRP A 238 15.52 1.92 14.68
N LEU A 239 15.94 1.28 13.57
CA LEU A 239 16.59 1.97 12.45
C LEU A 239 15.67 3.03 11.84
N GLN A 240 14.37 2.75 11.74
CA GLN A 240 13.37 3.71 11.29
C GLN A 240 13.34 4.93 12.20
N ALA A 241 13.20 4.74 13.50
CA ALA A 241 13.13 5.83 14.47
C ALA A 241 14.41 6.69 14.46
N MET A 242 15.57 6.06 14.25
CA MET A 242 16.87 6.73 14.27
C MET A 242 17.17 7.52 12.99
N PHE A 243 16.76 7.02 11.83
CA PHE A 243 17.16 7.59 10.54
C PHE A 243 16.01 8.18 9.72
N GLY A 244 14.76 7.99 10.15
CA GLY A 244 13.56 8.54 9.50
C GLY A 244 13.14 7.81 8.22
N PHE A 245 13.47 6.52 8.08
CA PHE A 245 13.07 5.73 6.91
C PHE A 245 11.54 5.65 6.76
N GLN A 246 11.07 5.56 5.53
CA GLN A 246 9.64 5.45 5.22
C GLN A 246 9.05 4.15 5.78
N LYS A 247 7.84 4.22 6.38
CA LYS A 247 7.18 3.07 7.02
C LYS A 247 7.04 1.87 6.07
N ASP A 248 6.62 2.12 4.84
CA ASP A 248 6.42 1.05 3.86
C ASP A 248 7.75 0.43 3.40
N ASN A 249 8.80 1.25 3.26
CA ASN A 249 10.14 0.73 2.99
C ASN A 249 10.61 -0.21 4.11
N VAL A 250 10.41 0.20 5.37
CA VAL A 250 10.77 -0.62 6.54
C VAL A 250 10.00 -1.94 6.54
N SER A 251 8.69 -1.92 6.34
CA SER A 251 7.86 -3.13 6.25
C SER A 251 8.32 -4.05 5.11
N ASN A 252 8.62 -3.50 3.93
CA ASN A 252 9.07 -4.28 2.77
C ASN A 252 10.45 -4.89 3.00
N GLN A 253 11.41 -4.12 3.52
CA GLN A 253 12.77 -4.62 3.77
C GLN A 253 12.82 -5.60 4.94
N ARG A 254 11.94 -5.46 5.93
CA ARG A 254 11.78 -6.43 7.02
C ARG A 254 11.39 -7.80 6.49
N GLU A 255 10.34 -7.88 5.68
CA GLU A 255 9.89 -9.13 5.07
C GLU A 255 10.97 -9.73 4.16
N HIS A 256 11.59 -8.89 3.31
CA HIS A 256 12.68 -9.34 2.44
C HIS A 256 13.84 -9.92 3.24
N LEU A 257 14.25 -9.29 4.35
CA LEU A 257 15.32 -9.79 5.21
C LEU A 257 14.96 -11.11 5.88
N ILE A 258 13.75 -11.24 6.42
CA ILE A 258 13.27 -12.47 7.04
C ILE A 258 13.30 -13.62 6.04
N LEU A 259 12.73 -13.43 4.84
CA LEU A 259 12.68 -14.45 3.80
C LEU A 259 14.08 -14.80 3.28
N LEU A 260 14.97 -13.81 3.14
CA LEU A 260 16.36 -14.03 2.72
C LEU A 260 17.12 -14.88 3.76
N LEU A 261 16.98 -14.56 5.05
CA LEU A 261 17.60 -15.31 6.13
C LEU A 261 17.05 -16.73 6.21
N ALA A 262 15.73 -16.90 6.19
CA ALA A 262 15.08 -18.21 6.21
C ALA A 262 15.53 -19.09 5.04
N ASN A 263 15.64 -18.52 3.83
CA ASN A 263 16.09 -19.24 2.63
C ASN A 263 17.56 -19.69 2.72
N VAL A 264 18.44 -18.83 3.25
CA VAL A 264 19.84 -19.25 3.46
C VAL A 264 19.94 -20.28 4.59
N HIS A 265 19.14 -20.12 5.64
CA HIS A 265 19.10 -21.00 6.80
C HIS A 265 18.74 -22.44 6.41
N ILE A 266 17.62 -22.63 5.70
CA ILE A 266 17.14 -23.96 5.27
C ILE A 266 18.15 -24.66 4.33
N ARG A 267 18.88 -23.92 3.50
CA ARG A 267 19.90 -24.48 2.60
C ARG A 267 21.14 -24.98 3.32
N GLN A 268 21.51 -24.34 4.44
CA GLN A 268 22.70 -24.72 5.21
C GLN A 268 22.43 -25.86 6.18
N LEU A 269 21.18 -26.00 6.63
CA LEU A 269 20.78 -26.95 7.66
C LEU A 269 19.42 -27.60 7.29
N PRO A 270 19.42 -28.66 6.48
CA PRO A 270 18.19 -29.33 6.04
C PRO A 270 17.48 -30.16 7.13
N LYS A 271 17.83 -30.00 8.42
CA LYS A 271 17.21 -30.74 9.55
C LYS A 271 16.38 -29.79 10.44
N PRO A 272 15.09 -29.59 10.14
CA PRO A 272 14.24 -28.56 10.75
C PRO A 272 13.75 -28.87 12.18
N GLU A 273 13.86 -30.12 12.65
CA GLU A 273 13.13 -30.59 13.85
C GLU A 273 13.58 -30.01 15.20
N GLN A 274 14.62 -29.16 15.26
CA GLN A 274 15.19 -28.72 16.55
C GLN A 274 15.64 -27.25 16.63
N GLN A 275 15.38 -26.40 15.65
CA GLN A 275 16.02 -25.08 15.60
C GLN A 275 15.05 -23.93 15.84
N THR A 276 15.05 -23.44 17.08
CA THR A 276 14.29 -22.25 17.52
C THR A 276 15.07 -20.94 17.38
N MET A 277 16.29 -20.99 16.82
CA MET A 277 17.23 -19.87 16.74
C MET A 277 17.89 -19.80 15.36
N LEU A 278 18.19 -18.58 14.92
CA LEU A 278 18.85 -18.33 13.64
C LEU A 278 20.34 -18.71 13.72
N ASP A 279 20.79 -19.58 12.82
CA ASP A 279 22.21 -19.95 12.72
C ASP A 279 23.06 -18.77 12.21
N ASP A 280 24.12 -18.48 12.97
CA ASP A 280 25.07 -17.42 12.67
C ASP A 280 25.82 -17.61 11.34
N ARG A 281 25.93 -18.83 10.84
CA ARG A 281 26.49 -19.16 9.50
C ARG A 281 25.60 -18.64 8.38
N ALA A 282 24.28 -18.75 8.52
CA ALA A 282 23.34 -18.24 7.53
C ALA A 282 23.44 -16.71 7.46
N LEU A 283 23.47 -16.06 8.63
CA LEU A 283 23.64 -14.61 8.74
C LEU A 283 24.98 -14.14 8.17
N THR A 284 26.06 -14.88 8.44
CA THR A 284 27.41 -14.56 7.93
C THR A 284 27.47 -14.67 6.41
N GLU A 285 26.82 -15.66 5.80
CA GLU A 285 26.74 -15.78 4.34
C GLU A 285 25.95 -14.63 3.70
N VAL A 286 24.82 -14.23 4.29
CA VAL A 286 24.06 -13.06 3.83
C VAL A 286 24.91 -11.79 3.91
N MET A 287 25.55 -11.55 5.06
CA MET A 287 26.43 -10.40 5.28
C MET A 287 27.57 -10.38 4.26
N LYS A 288 28.23 -11.52 4.03
CA LYS A 288 29.35 -11.64 3.08
C LYS A 288 28.92 -11.27 1.66
N LYS A 289 27.73 -11.69 1.22
CA LYS A 289 27.20 -11.37 -0.10
C LYS A 289 26.83 -9.90 -0.24
N LEU A 290 26.06 -9.35 0.71
CA LEU A 290 25.60 -7.96 0.66
C LEU A 290 26.77 -6.96 0.72
N PHE A 291 27.76 -7.20 1.59
CA PHE A 291 28.86 -6.27 1.80
C PHE A 291 30.08 -6.50 0.90
N LYS A 292 29.99 -7.40 -0.10
CA LYS A 292 31.10 -7.67 -1.03
C LYS A 292 31.57 -6.39 -1.72
N ASN A 293 30.62 -5.61 -2.26
CA ASN A 293 30.91 -4.37 -2.98
C ASN A 293 31.43 -3.28 -2.03
N TYR A 294 30.81 -3.12 -0.87
CA TYR A 294 31.25 -2.15 0.15
C TYR A 294 32.68 -2.42 0.64
N LYS A 295 33.03 -3.68 0.91
CA LYS A 295 34.40 -4.05 1.28
C LYS A 295 35.39 -3.77 0.15
N GLY A 296 34.99 -4.03 -1.10
CA GLY A 296 35.78 -3.68 -2.29
C GLY A 296 36.02 -2.18 -2.40
N TRP A 297 34.97 -1.37 -2.22
CA TRP A 297 35.03 0.10 -2.24
C TRP A 297 35.92 0.66 -1.13
N CYS A 298 35.81 0.15 0.11
CA CYS A 298 36.68 0.54 1.21
C CYS A 298 38.16 0.26 0.90
N LYS A 299 38.46 -0.94 0.36
CA LYS A 299 39.82 -1.32 -0.03
C LYS A 299 40.36 -0.41 -1.13
N TYR A 300 39.54 -0.12 -2.14
CA TYR A 300 39.91 0.78 -3.24
C TYR A 300 40.27 2.18 -2.76
N LEU A 301 39.50 2.73 -1.81
CA LEU A 301 39.76 4.06 -1.23
C LEU A 301 40.76 4.08 -0.07
N GLY A 302 41.35 2.94 0.30
CA GLY A 302 42.26 2.85 1.45
C GLY A 302 41.59 3.15 2.80
N ARG A 303 40.27 2.98 2.92
CA ARG A 303 39.51 3.23 4.16
C ARG A 303 39.29 1.94 4.95
N LYS A 304 39.27 2.07 6.29
CA LYS A 304 38.85 0.98 7.17
C LYS A 304 37.34 0.76 7.04
N SER A 305 36.92 -0.49 6.93
CA SER A 305 35.51 -0.86 6.96
C SER A 305 34.90 -0.54 8.32
N SER A 306 33.76 0.15 8.33
CA SER A 306 33.00 0.49 9.54
C SER A 306 32.25 -0.71 10.16
N LEU A 307 32.24 -1.86 9.48
CA LEU A 307 31.68 -3.13 9.97
C LEU A 307 32.50 -3.74 11.12
N TRP A 308 32.46 -3.11 12.29
CA TRP A 308 33.06 -3.63 13.51
C TRP A 308 32.09 -4.62 14.19
N LEU A 309 32.60 -5.74 14.69
CA LEU A 309 31.81 -6.73 15.42
C LEU A 309 32.28 -6.81 16.88
N PRO A 310 31.38 -6.91 17.87
CA PRO A 310 31.73 -6.98 19.28
C PRO A 310 32.40 -8.31 19.60
N SER A 311 33.18 -8.35 20.67
CA SER A 311 33.79 -9.58 21.17
C SER A 311 32.77 -10.51 21.84
N ILE A 312 31.66 -9.96 22.35
CA ILE A 312 30.59 -10.72 23.01
C ILE A 312 29.71 -11.36 21.94
N GLN A 313 29.74 -12.70 21.88
CA GLN A 313 29.07 -13.49 20.86
C GLN A 313 27.55 -13.26 20.79
N GLN A 314 26.91 -12.94 21.93
CA GLN A 314 25.47 -12.65 22.00
C GLN A 314 25.08 -11.35 21.26
N ASP A 315 25.99 -10.37 21.16
CA ASP A 315 25.74 -9.08 20.50
C ASP A 315 26.17 -9.08 19.04
N VAL A 316 27.00 -10.05 18.63
CA VAL A 316 27.49 -10.19 17.25
C VAL A 316 26.32 -10.36 16.29
N GLN A 317 25.36 -11.22 16.62
CA GLN A 317 24.21 -11.50 15.77
C GLN A 317 23.35 -10.25 15.58
N GLN A 318 22.99 -9.56 16.68
CA GLN A 318 22.23 -8.32 16.64
C GLN A 318 22.95 -7.26 15.78
N ARG A 319 24.27 -7.13 15.93
CA ARG A 319 25.05 -6.16 15.15
C ARG A 319 25.10 -6.46 13.66
N LYS A 320 25.27 -7.74 13.28
CA LYS A 320 25.18 -8.16 11.88
C LYS A 320 23.81 -7.80 11.28
N LEU A 321 22.73 -8.05 12.02
CA LEU A 321 21.36 -7.71 11.60
C LEU A 321 21.16 -6.20 11.47
N LEU A 322 21.68 -5.39 12.40
CA LEU A 322 21.68 -3.93 12.31
C LEU A 322 22.35 -3.44 11.02
N TYR A 323 23.54 -3.95 10.72
CA TYR A 323 24.27 -3.56 9.51
C TYR A 323 23.53 -3.96 8.24
N ILE A 324 23.03 -5.20 8.17
CA ILE A 324 22.26 -5.69 7.02
C ILE A 324 20.97 -4.87 6.86
N GLY A 325 20.23 -4.67 7.95
CA GLY A 325 18.99 -3.87 7.96
C GLY A 325 19.24 -2.46 7.47
N LEU A 326 20.27 -1.78 7.98
CA LEU A 326 20.63 -0.42 7.54
C LEU A 326 20.98 -0.38 6.05
N TYR A 327 21.75 -1.35 5.56
CA TYR A 327 22.09 -1.44 4.13
C TYR A 327 20.84 -1.61 3.26
N LEU A 328 19.94 -2.52 3.65
CA LEU A 328 18.70 -2.79 2.92
C LEU A 328 17.75 -1.59 2.93
N LEU A 329 17.65 -0.86 4.06
CA LEU A 329 16.83 0.35 4.15
C LEU A 329 17.36 1.48 3.28
N ILE A 330 18.68 1.71 3.28
CA ILE A 330 19.33 2.67 2.37
C ILE A 330 19.08 2.25 0.93
N TRP A 331 19.26 0.97 0.62
CA TRP A 331 19.00 0.45 -0.72
C TRP A 331 17.52 0.63 -1.11
N GLY A 332 16.58 0.43 -0.19
CA GLY A 332 15.15 0.59 -0.40
C GLY A 332 14.69 2.02 -0.70
N GLU A 333 15.43 3.03 -0.25
CA GLU A 333 15.15 4.45 -0.52
C GLU A 333 16.08 5.12 -1.53
N ALA A 334 17.12 4.43 -1.98
CA ALA A 334 18.12 4.99 -2.89
C ALA A 334 17.57 5.39 -4.28
N ALA A 335 16.38 4.96 -4.68
CA ALA A 335 15.78 5.25 -5.98
C ALA A 335 16.79 5.02 -7.15
N ASN A 336 17.10 6.08 -7.92
CA ASN A 336 18.05 6.03 -9.02
C ASN A 336 19.51 5.88 -8.58
N LEU A 337 19.85 6.21 -7.32
CA LEU A 337 21.22 6.07 -6.80
C LEU A 337 21.67 4.61 -6.71
N ARG A 338 20.74 3.64 -6.84
CA ARG A 338 21.08 2.21 -6.90
C ARG A 338 22.00 1.85 -8.07
N PHE A 339 21.93 2.63 -9.15
CA PHE A 339 22.79 2.45 -10.32
C PHE A 339 24.20 3.03 -10.13
N MET A 340 24.48 3.64 -8.98
CA MET A 340 25.77 4.21 -8.65
C MET A 340 26.31 3.54 -7.37
N PRO A 341 26.92 2.34 -7.48
CA PRO A 341 27.26 1.50 -6.34
C PRO A 341 28.25 2.17 -5.38
N GLU A 342 29.14 3.02 -5.86
CA GLU A 342 30.06 3.82 -5.05
C GLU A 342 29.30 4.80 -4.14
N CYS A 343 28.22 5.40 -4.65
CA CYS A 343 27.39 6.31 -3.88
C CYS A 343 26.63 5.59 -2.78
N LEU A 344 26.12 4.39 -3.06
CA LEU A 344 25.54 3.54 -2.01
C LEU A 344 26.57 3.20 -0.93
N CYS A 345 27.79 2.82 -1.33
CA CYS A 345 28.87 2.51 -0.39
C CYS A 345 29.23 3.74 0.45
N TYR A 346 29.29 4.93 -0.16
CA TYR A 346 29.54 6.19 0.54
C TYR A 346 28.45 6.51 1.57
N ILE A 347 27.18 6.47 1.18
CA ILE A 347 26.04 6.74 2.07
C ILE A 347 26.05 5.75 3.23
N TYR A 348 26.23 4.46 2.93
CA TYR A 348 26.32 3.43 3.94
C TYR A 348 27.47 3.70 4.92
N HIS A 349 28.68 3.98 4.42
CA HIS A 349 29.86 4.24 5.25
C HIS A 349 29.60 5.32 6.32
N HIS A 350 28.95 6.42 5.93
CA HIS A 350 28.69 7.53 6.85
C HIS A 350 27.53 7.25 7.82
N LYS A 351 26.49 6.54 7.38
CA LYS A 351 25.38 6.14 8.25
C LYS A 351 25.81 5.06 9.25
N ASP A 352 26.64 4.12 8.83
CA ASP A 352 27.20 3.04 9.65
C ASP A 352 28.13 3.56 10.75
N GLN A 353 28.95 4.56 10.44
CA GLN A 353 29.76 5.25 11.46
C GLN A 353 28.90 5.86 12.56
N LYS A 354 27.77 6.51 12.21
CA LYS A 354 26.82 7.04 13.20
C LYS A 354 26.19 5.93 14.03
N THR A 355 25.79 4.83 13.41
CA THR A 355 25.27 3.64 14.13
C THR A 355 26.30 3.12 15.12
N SER A 356 27.57 3.03 14.73
CA SER A 356 28.65 2.53 15.57
C SER A 356 28.92 3.42 16.79
N GLN A 357 28.74 4.75 16.68
CA GLN A 357 28.89 5.69 17.79
C GLN A 357 27.90 5.44 18.95
N PHE A 358 26.77 4.79 18.70
CA PHE A 358 25.81 4.46 19.77
C PHE A 358 26.22 3.25 20.61
N PHE A 359 27.27 2.53 20.20
CA PHE A 359 27.73 1.32 20.86
C PHE A 359 29.19 1.37 21.33
N SER A 360 29.87 2.49 21.06
CA SER A 360 31.17 2.86 21.63
C SER A 360 30.94 3.70 22.88
#